data_AF-A0A8K0AD71-F1
#
_entry.id   AF-A0A8K0AD71-F1
#
_cell.length_a   1.000
_cell.length_b   1.000
_cell.length_c   1.000
_cell.angle_alpha   90.00
_cell.angle_beta   90.00
_cell.angle_gamma   90.00
#
_symmetry.space_group_name_H-M   'P 1'
#
loop_
_entity.id
_entity.type
_entity.pdbx_description
1 polymer ?
#
loop_
_entity_poly.entity_id
_entity_poly.type
_entity_poly.pdbx_seq_one_letter_code
_entity_poly.pdbx_strand_id
1 'polypeptide(L)'
;MQNIHQRACRNLVKHFKLYKDVFSSQQGRLHRETTVQRRTFSGKKMAPRNSPRNLRVLLDMDGVLADFEGQFLKRFREKYPHDPFVPLEERSGFYVTKQYYDLGQDIGTKAFSIYEEKGFFLNLQPIEGALEAAREMAEMEGVDVYICTSPIKKYTHCVVEKYQWLDKHLGKEWMERMILTRDKTVINGDLLIDDKPNITGGMNPPMWQHVLFTSWHNRDVVPQGSQIRLDGWLPHSNWRDILEQKRQEISDH
;
A
#
# COMPACT_ATOMS: atom_id res chain seq x y z
N MET A 1 55.36 -21.22 -19.90
CA MET A 1 54.03 -21.38 -19.26
C MET A 1 54.05 -21.41 -17.71
N GLN A 2 55.17 -21.13 -17.02
CA GLN A 2 55.22 -21.12 -15.54
C GLN A 2 54.97 -19.74 -14.87
N ASN A 3 54.86 -18.65 -15.63
CA ASN A 3 54.81 -17.28 -15.07
C ASN A 3 53.40 -16.68 -14.89
N ILE A 4 52.36 -17.26 -15.51
CA ILE A 4 50.98 -16.73 -15.42
C ILE A 4 50.26 -17.28 -14.18
N HIS A 5 50.46 -18.56 -13.84
CA HIS A 5 49.87 -19.19 -12.65
C HIS A 5 50.39 -18.60 -11.33
N GLN A 6 51.69 -18.28 -11.23
CA GLN A 6 52.24 -17.65 -10.03
C GLN A 6 51.71 -16.22 -9.82
N ARG A 7 51.40 -15.50 -10.89
CA ARG A 7 50.87 -14.13 -10.82
C ARG A 7 49.40 -14.11 -10.40
N ALA A 8 48.61 -15.09 -10.86
CA ALA A 8 47.22 -15.29 -10.44
C ALA A 8 47.12 -15.68 -8.95
N CYS A 9 47.96 -16.60 -8.46
CA CYS A 9 47.97 -16.97 -7.03
C CYS A 9 48.42 -15.82 -6.12
N ARG A 10 49.40 -14.99 -6.53
CA ARG A 10 49.82 -13.81 -5.74
C ARG A 10 48.73 -12.73 -5.66
N ASN A 11 47.92 -12.55 -6.71
CA ASN A 11 46.82 -11.59 -6.71
C ASN A 11 45.63 -12.05 -5.85
N LEU A 12 45.30 -13.34 -5.85
CA LEU A 12 44.28 -13.93 -4.98
C LEU A 12 44.65 -13.82 -3.48
N VAL A 13 45.91 -14.05 -3.13
CA VAL A 13 46.39 -13.90 -1.74
C VAL A 13 46.39 -12.43 -1.30
N LYS A 14 46.70 -11.48 -2.19
CA LYS A 14 46.57 -10.03 -1.90
C LYS A 14 45.12 -9.59 -1.69
N HIS A 15 44.19 -10.09 -2.50
CA HIS A 15 42.75 -9.80 -2.33
C HIS A 15 42.18 -10.38 -1.03
N PHE A 16 42.59 -11.60 -0.65
CA PHE A 16 42.19 -12.20 0.64
C PHE A 16 42.77 -11.45 1.85
N LYS A 17 43.98 -10.89 1.73
CA LYS A 17 44.61 -10.12 2.82
C LYS A 17 43.93 -8.75 3.01
N LEU A 18 43.59 -8.06 1.91
CA LEU A 18 42.77 -6.84 1.94
C LEU A 18 41.39 -7.07 2.55
N TYR A 19 40.72 -8.18 2.23
CA TYR A 19 39.42 -8.51 2.84
C TYR A 19 39.50 -8.79 4.35
N LYS A 20 40.57 -9.47 4.81
CA LYS A 20 40.79 -9.71 6.24
C LYS A 20 41.16 -8.44 7.01
N ASP A 21 41.95 -7.55 6.42
CA ASP A 21 42.34 -6.29 7.06
C ASP A 21 41.16 -5.31 7.14
N VAL A 22 40.28 -5.29 6.13
CA VAL A 22 39.01 -4.53 6.17
C VAL A 22 38.06 -5.10 7.23
N PHE A 23 37.87 -6.42 7.31
CA PHE A 23 37.03 -7.05 8.36
C PHE A 23 37.60 -6.89 9.77
N SER A 24 38.92 -6.95 9.95
CA SER A 24 39.58 -6.74 11.24
C SER A 24 39.50 -5.28 11.69
N SER A 25 39.63 -4.32 10.75
CA SER A 25 39.46 -2.89 11.04
C SER A 25 38.02 -2.53 11.42
N GLN A 26 37.01 -3.23 10.89
CA GLN A 26 35.61 -3.03 11.28
C GLN A 26 35.21 -3.74 12.58
N GLN A 27 35.80 -4.89 12.93
CA GLN A 27 35.60 -5.51 14.24
C GLN A 27 36.26 -4.70 15.37
N GLY A 28 37.42 -4.10 15.13
CA GLY A 28 38.10 -3.22 16.11
C GLY A 28 37.39 -1.88 16.33
N ARG A 29 36.63 -1.39 15.34
CA ARG A 29 35.84 -0.15 15.45
C ARG A 29 34.43 -0.37 16.02
N LEU A 30 33.96 -1.62 16.09
CA LEU A 30 32.68 -2.00 16.70
C LEU A 30 32.74 -2.22 18.23
N HIS A 31 33.92 -2.09 18.85
CA HIS A 31 34.11 -2.44 20.27
C HIS A 31 34.41 -1.26 21.20
N ARG A 32 34.30 -0.02 20.72
CA ARG A 32 34.47 1.18 21.56
C ARG A 32 33.54 2.30 21.13
N GLU A 33 32.23 2.06 21.23
CA GLU A 33 31.21 3.12 21.37
C GLU A 33 29.83 2.49 21.65
N THR A 34 29.75 1.71 22.73
CA THR A 34 28.47 1.30 23.32
C THR A 34 28.56 1.42 24.84
N THR A 35 28.79 2.65 25.30
CA THR A 35 28.24 3.05 26.60
C THR A 35 26.73 3.11 26.42
N VAL A 36 26.07 1.96 26.63
CA VAL A 36 24.62 1.90 26.79
C VAL A 36 24.30 2.81 27.97
N GLN A 37 23.86 4.04 27.70
CA GLN A 37 23.01 4.73 28.64
C GLN A 37 21.82 3.81 28.84
N ARG A 38 21.78 3.14 29.99
CA ARG A 38 20.56 2.50 30.49
C ARG A 38 19.54 3.62 30.65
N ARG A 39 18.85 3.95 29.55
CA ARG A 39 17.52 4.53 29.65
C ARG A 39 16.71 3.43 30.32
N THR A 40 16.45 3.62 31.61
CA THR A 40 15.31 2.99 32.25
C THR A 40 14.14 3.24 31.31
N PHE A 41 13.65 2.19 30.65
CA PHE A 41 12.31 2.23 30.11
C PHE A 41 11.45 2.50 31.34
N SER A 42 11.04 3.76 31.54
CA SER A 42 9.87 4.03 32.36
C SER A 42 8.79 3.21 31.68
N GLY A 43 8.38 2.11 32.31
CA GLY A 43 7.33 1.28 31.78
C GLY A 43 6.19 2.20 31.38
N LYS A 44 5.85 2.25 30.09
CA LYS A 44 4.55 2.75 29.69
C LYS A 44 3.59 1.91 30.52
N LYS A 45 2.92 2.53 31.50
CA LYS A 45 1.87 1.87 32.26
C LYS A 45 1.00 1.18 31.22
N MET A 46 0.85 -0.15 31.32
CA MET A 46 -0.17 -0.82 30.55
C MET A 46 -1.47 -0.07 30.81
N ALA A 47 -2.13 0.39 29.75
CA ALA A 47 -3.43 1.00 29.89
C ALA A 47 -4.32 0.04 30.69
N PRO A 48 -5.12 0.54 31.64
CA PRO A 48 -6.03 -0.30 32.39
C PRO A 48 -6.86 -1.15 31.41
N ARG A 49 -7.15 -2.41 31.76
CA ARG A 49 -7.91 -3.37 30.91
C ARG A 49 -9.28 -2.86 30.40
N ASN A 50 -9.72 -1.69 30.85
CA ASN A 50 -11.00 -1.06 30.55
C ASN A 50 -10.87 0.26 29.76
N SER A 51 -9.71 0.62 29.22
CA SER A 51 -9.68 1.72 28.23
C SER A 51 -10.30 1.21 26.93
N PRO A 52 -11.29 1.91 26.35
CA PRO A 52 -11.86 1.51 25.07
C PRO A 52 -10.73 1.40 24.04
N ARG A 53 -10.72 0.28 23.30
CA ARG A 53 -9.71 0.07 22.26
C ARG A 53 -9.94 1.08 21.13
N ASN A 54 -8.86 1.52 20.49
CA ASN A 54 -8.97 2.39 19.32
C ASN A 54 -9.74 1.68 18.20
N LEU A 55 -10.55 2.44 17.47
CA LEU A 55 -11.14 2.03 16.20
C LEU A 55 -10.04 1.90 15.17
N ARG A 56 -9.89 0.73 14.56
CA ARG A 56 -8.86 0.48 13.55
C ARG A 56 -9.44 0.53 12.14
N VAL A 57 -8.98 1.50 11.36
CA VAL A 57 -9.40 1.71 9.97
C VAL A 57 -8.27 1.30 9.03
N LEU A 58 -8.58 0.42 8.09
CA LEU A 58 -7.73 0.02 6.99
C LEU A 58 -8.15 0.80 5.75
N LEU A 59 -7.23 1.57 5.17
CA LEU A 59 -7.44 2.31 3.92
C LEU A 59 -6.73 1.56 2.78
N ASP A 60 -7.45 1.21 1.71
CA ASP A 60 -6.77 0.84 0.48
C ASP A 60 -6.04 2.04 -0.12
N MET A 61 -5.13 1.76 -1.05
CA MET A 61 -4.34 2.76 -1.74
C MET A 61 -4.86 3.02 -3.14
N ASP A 62 -4.83 2.01 -4.03
CA ASP A 62 -5.22 2.18 -5.43
C ASP A 62 -6.75 2.31 -5.50
N GLY A 63 -7.28 3.36 -6.12
CA GLY A 63 -8.72 3.60 -6.20
C GLY A 63 -9.37 4.22 -4.97
N VAL A 64 -8.61 4.40 -3.87
CA VAL A 64 -9.09 5.05 -2.62
C VAL A 64 -8.26 6.26 -2.24
N LEU A 65 -6.94 6.14 -2.22
CA LEU A 65 -6.02 7.26 -1.97
C LEU A 65 -5.34 7.75 -3.25
N ALA A 66 -5.06 6.84 -4.18
CA ALA A 66 -4.29 7.07 -5.40
C ALA A 66 -5.13 6.67 -6.62
N ASP A 67 -5.26 7.58 -7.58
CA ASP A 67 -6.08 7.41 -8.79
C ASP A 67 -5.41 6.47 -9.79
N PHE A 68 -5.67 5.17 -9.62
CA PHE A 68 -5.17 4.12 -10.50
C PHE A 68 -5.81 4.19 -11.90
N GLU A 69 -7.14 4.32 -11.97
CA GLU A 69 -7.90 4.26 -13.23
C GLU A 69 -7.54 5.44 -14.14
N GLY A 70 -7.48 6.66 -13.61
CA GLY A 70 -7.12 7.85 -14.38
C GLY A 70 -5.67 7.80 -14.86
N GLN A 71 -4.73 7.41 -13.99
CA GLN A 71 -3.33 7.27 -14.36
C GLN A 71 -3.11 6.15 -15.39
N PHE A 72 -3.81 5.02 -15.25
CA PHE A 72 -3.82 3.94 -16.22
C PHE A 72 -4.29 4.43 -17.59
N LEU A 73 -5.46 5.06 -17.67
CA LEU A 73 -6.02 5.51 -18.94
C LEU A 73 -5.11 6.56 -19.61
N LYS A 74 -4.61 7.51 -18.83
CA LYS A 74 -3.67 8.53 -19.30
C LYS A 74 -2.44 7.88 -19.95
N ARG A 75 -1.77 6.96 -19.24
CA ARG A 75 -0.57 6.28 -19.74
C ARG A 75 -0.84 5.38 -20.93
N PHE A 76 -1.97 4.67 -20.93
CA PHE A 76 -2.38 3.86 -22.06
C PHE A 76 -2.52 4.71 -23.33
N ARG A 77 -3.23 5.84 -23.24
CA ARG A 77 -3.44 6.76 -24.38
C ARG A 77 -2.16 7.47 -24.83
N GLU A 78 -1.27 7.81 -23.92
CA GLU A 78 0.03 8.41 -24.25
C GLU A 78 0.94 7.40 -25.00
N LYS A 79 0.95 6.14 -24.56
CA LYS A 79 1.84 5.11 -25.12
C LYS A 79 1.27 4.47 -26.39
N TYR A 80 -0.05 4.36 -26.49
CA TYR A 80 -0.76 3.70 -27.58
C TYR A 80 -1.84 4.62 -28.18
N PRO A 81 -1.45 5.76 -28.79
CA PRO A 81 -2.39 6.82 -29.19
C PRO A 81 -3.36 6.43 -30.31
N HIS A 82 -3.11 5.34 -31.02
CA HIS A 82 -3.94 4.84 -32.13
C HIS A 82 -4.74 3.59 -31.77
N ASP A 83 -4.52 3.02 -30.58
CA ASP A 83 -5.25 1.84 -30.12
C ASP A 83 -6.59 2.23 -29.49
N PRO A 84 -7.63 1.36 -29.57
CA PRO A 84 -8.86 1.58 -28.85
C PRO A 84 -8.61 1.55 -27.34
N PHE A 85 -9.38 2.34 -26.59
CA PHE A 85 -9.33 2.41 -25.14
C PHE A 85 -10.75 2.43 -24.58
N VAL A 86 -10.89 2.15 -23.28
CA VAL A 86 -12.16 2.26 -22.56
C VAL A 86 -12.19 3.60 -21.80
N PRO A 87 -13.15 4.51 -22.09
CA PRO A 87 -13.38 5.71 -21.29
C PRO A 87 -13.66 5.36 -19.81
N LEU A 88 -13.33 6.26 -18.89
CA LEU A 88 -13.55 6.02 -17.45
C LEU A 88 -15.03 5.79 -17.14
N GLU A 89 -15.89 6.52 -17.84
CA GLU A 89 -17.34 6.45 -17.72
C GLU A 89 -17.90 5.08 -18.12
N GLU A 90 -17.18 4.33 -18.94
CA GLU A 90 -17.54 3.00 -19.45
C GLU A 90 -16.80 1.88 -18.71
N ARG A 91 -15.99 2.22 -17.68
CA ARG A 91 -15.31 1.21 -16.88
C ARG A 91 -16.32 0.34 -16.15
N SER A 92 -16.12 -0.96 -16.25
CA SER A 92 -16.87 -1.96 -15.50
C SER A 92 -15.96 -3.11 -15.11
N GLY A 93 -16.22 -3.70 -13.93
CA GLY A 93 -15.42 -4.78 -13.39
C GLY A 93 -14.04 -4.34 -12.88
N PHE A 94 -13.65 -4.90 -11.74
CA PHE A 94 -12.44 -4.48 -11.00
C PHE A 94 -11.13 -4.61 -11.81
N TYR A 95 -10.99 -5.67 -12.62
CA TYR A 95 -9.75 -5.88 -13.37
C TYR A 95 -9.78 -5.14 -14.71
N VAL A 96 -9.14 -3.98 -14.78
CA VAL A 96 -9.06 -3.15 -16.01
C VAL A 96 -8.62 -3.95 -17.24
N THR A 97 -7.64 -4.85 -17.08
CA THR A 97 -7.13 -5.66 -18.19
C THR A 97 -8.16 -6.63 -18.75
N LYS A 98 -9.10 -7.12 -17.93
CA LYS A 98 -10.16 -8.00 -18.42
C LYS A 98 -11.03 -7.28 -19.45
N GLN A 99 -11.44 -6.05 -19.18
CA GLN A 99 -12.23 -5.27 -20.13
C GLN A 99 -11.42 -4.88 -21.39
N TYR A 100 -10.11 -4.63 -21.24
CA TYR A 100 -9.24 -4.36 -22.40
C TYR A 100 -9.01 -5.60 -23.29
N TYR A 101 -9.11 -6.82 -22.75
CA TYR A 101 -9.10 -8.04 -23.57
C TYR A 101 -10.35 -8.16 -24.45
N ASP A 102 -11.48 -7.58 -24.05
CA ASP A 102 -12.70 -7.55 -24.87
C ASP A 102 -12.55 -6.64 -26.10
N LEU A 103 -11.61 -5.68 -26.05
CA LEU A 103 -11.22 -4.85 -27.22
C LEU A 103 -10.26 -5.57 -28.18
N GLY A 104 -9.62 -6.65 -27.73
CA GLY A 104 -8.67 -7.44 -28.51
C GLY A 104 -7.53 -7.99 -27.66
N GLN A 105 -6.96 -9.14 -28.07
CA GLN A 105 -5.90 -9.79 -27.29
C GLN A 105 -4.69 -8.86 -27.09
N ASP A 106 -4.16 -8.32 -28.20
CA ASP A 106 -3.01 -7.41 -28.18
C ASP A 106 -3.27 -6.18 -27.28
N ILE A 107 -4.50 -5.66 -27.29
CA ILE A 107 -4.92 -4.52 -26.46
C ILE A 107 -4.89 -4.87 -24.96
N GLY A 108 -5.39 -6.05 -24.58
CA GLY A 108 -5.31 -6.54 -23.21
C GLY A 108 -3.86 -6.77 -22.74
N THR A 109 -2.98 -7.26 -23.62
CA THR A 109 -1.54 -7.44 -23.32
C THR A 109 -0.84 -6.09 -23.13
N LYS A 110 -1.12 -5.12 -24.01
CA LYS A 110 -0.62 -3.74 -23.88
C LYS A 110 -1.09 -3.07 -22.60
N ALA A 111 -2.37 -3.21 -22.27
CA ALA A 111 -2.96 -2.70 -21.03
C ALA A 111 -2.24 -3.28 -19.79
N PHE A 112 -1.99 -4.59 -19.78
CA PHE A 112 -1.26 -5.24 -18.69
C PHE A 112 0.14 -4.63 -18.51
N SER A 113 0.81 -4.27 -19.61
CA SER A 113 2.15 -3.67 -19.55
C SER A 113 2.19 -2.29 -18.89
N ILE A 114 1.10 -1.52 -18.93
CA ILE A 114 1.07 -0.12 -18.46
C ILE A 114 1.40 -0.02 -16.97
N TYR A 115 0.67 -0.76 -16.13
CA TYR A 115 0.87 -0.67 -14.68
C TYR A 115 2.07 -1.50 -14.19
N GLU A 116 2.75 -2.20 -15.08
CA GLU A 116 4.02 -2.87 -14.78
C GLU A 116 5.24 -1.97 -15.00
N GLU A 117 5.04 -0.80 -15.61
CA GLU A 117 6.13 0.13 -15.89
C GLU A 117 6.69 0.76 -14.62
N LYS A 118 8.00 0.99 -14.65
CA LYS A 118 8.66 1.82 -13.66
C LYS A 118 8.04 3.22 -13.66
N GLY A 119 7.73 3.70 -12.48
CA GLY A 119 7.12 4.99 -12.24
C GLY A 119 5.62 5.00 -12.46
N PHE A 120 4.95 3.87 -12.68
CA PHE A 120 3.49 3.87 -12.75
C PHE A 120 2.89 4.23 -11.38
N PHE A 121 3.21 3.46 -10.34
CA PHE A 121 2.65 3.64 -9.00
C PHE A 121 3.14 4.93 -8.33
N LEU A 122 4.41 5.30 -8.54
CA LEU A 122 4.98 6.53 -7.96
C LEU A 122 4.31 7.82 -8.48
N ASN A 123 3.75 7.77 -9.69
CA ASN A 123 3.17 8.93 -10.35
C ASN A 123 1.63 8.96 -10.33
N LEU A 124 0.97 8.01 -9.66
CA LEU A 124 -0.46 8.08 -9.40
C LEU A 124 -0.79 9.43 -8.75
N GLN A 125 -1.84 10.10 -9.23
CA GLN A 125 -2.30 11.32 -8.57
C GLN A 125 -3.12 10.95 -7.34
N PRO A 126 -3.06 11.73 -6.25
CA PRO A 126 -3.99 11.54 -5.14
C PRO A 126 -5.44 11.72 -5.59
N ILE A 127 -6.34 10.91 -5.07
CA ILE A 127 -7.79 11.15 -5.19
C ILE A 127 -8.14 12.42 -4.41
N GLU A 128 -9.07 13.20 -4.94
CA GLU A 128 -9.46 14.48 -4.36
C GLU A 128 -9.95 14.33 -2.91
N GLY A 129 -9.36 15.10 -1.98
CA GLY A 129 -9.65 15.07 -0.55
C GLY A 129 -9.08 13.87 0.22
N ALA A 130 -8.46 12.89 -0.46
CA ALA A 130 -8.04 11.64 0.17
C ALA A 130 -6.90 11.84 1.17
N LEU A 131 -5.93 12.71 0.86
CA LEU A 131 -4.78 12.96 1.74
C LEU A 131 -5.20 13.73 2.98
N GLU A 132 -6.10 14.70 2.82
CA GLU A 132 -6.68 15.49 3.91
C GLU A 132 -7.48 14.58 4.84
N ALA A 133 -8.40 13.78 4.29
CA ALA A 133 -9.19 12.84 5.08
C ALA A 133 -8.33 11.80 5.82
N ALA A 134 -7.28 11.27 5.17
CA ALA A 134 -6.36 10.34 5.83
C ALA A 134 -5.63 11.00 7.02
N ARG A 135 -5.12 12.23 6.85
CA ARG A 135 -4.45 12.97 7.94
C ARG A 135 -5.40 13.27 9.09
N GLU A 136 -6.57 13.83 8.78
CA GLU A 136 -7.57 14.11 9.80
C GLU A 136 -7.98 12.85 10.56
N MET A 137 -8.23 11.75 9.85
CA MET A 137 -8.58 10.47 10.45
C MET A 137 -7.48 9.94 11.38
N ALA A 138 -6.20 10.11 11.02
CA ALA A 138 -5.07 9.69 11.83
C ALA A 138 -4.83 10.58 13.06
N GLU A 139 -5.36 11.80 13.06
CA GLU A 139 -5.31 12.76 14.18
C GLU A 139 -6.53 12.61 15.12
N MET A 140 -7.59 11.93 14.70
CA MET A 140 -8.77 11.68 15.53
C MET A 140 -8.42 10.85 16.77
N GLU A 141 -8.85 11.31 17.94
CA GLU A 141 -8.69 10.57 19.19
C GLU A 141 -9.39 9.21 19.10
N GLY A 142 -8.68 8.16 19.50
CA GLY A 142 -9.18 6.79 19.49
C GLY A 142 -9.27 6.14 18.11
N VAL A 143 -8.60 6.67 17.09
CA VAL A 143 -8.54 6.06 15.74
C VAL A 143 -7.12 5.64 15.38
N ASP A 144 -6.95 4.38 15.01
CA ASP A 144 -5.71 3.87 14.41
C ASP A 144 -5.92 3.66 12.90
N VAL A 145 -5.21 4.45 12.08
CA VAL A 145 -5.25 4.33 10.61
C VAL A 145 -4.05 3.55 10.10
N TYR A 146 -4.31 2.59 9.21
CA TYR A 146 -3.31 1.84 8.45
C TYR A 146 -3.62 1.85 6.96
N ILE A 147 -2.58 1.91 6.13
CA ILE A 147 -2.70 1.69 4.69
C ILE A 147 -2.61 0.19 4.44
N CYS A 148 -3.64 -0.44 3.89
CA CYS A 148 -3.70 -1.87 3.61
C CYS A 148 -3.87 -2.10 2.11
N THR A 149 -2.75 -2.32 1.40
CA THR A 149 -2.73 -2.38 -0.07
C THR A 149 -2.12 -3.68 -0.59
N SER A 150 -2.53 -4.07 -1.80
CA SER A 150 -2.04 -5.28 -2.46
C SER A 150 -1.02 -4.96 -3.55
N PRO A 151 0.18 -5.59 -3.54
CA PRO A 151 1.11 -5.47 -4.66
C PRO A 151 0.57 -6.22 -5.89
N ILE A 152 0.88 -5.77 -7.10
CA ILE A 152 0.66 -6.59 -8.30
C ILE A 152 1.62 -7.79 -8.35
N LYS A 153 1.30 -8.81 -9.16
CA LYS A 153 2.13 -10.03 -9.28
C LYS A 153 3.55 -9.72 -9.75
N LYS A 154 3.72 -8.85 -10.76
CA LYS A 154 5.03 -8.38 -11.21
C LYS A 154 5.47 -7.20 -10.35
N TYR A 155 5.88 -7.54 -9.13
CA TYR A 155 6.08 -6.60 -8.03
C TYR A 155 7.27 -5.65 -8.19
N THR A 156 8.16 -5.88 -9.17
CA THR A 156 9.50 -5.25 -9.30
C THR A 156 9.50 -3.74 -9.10
N HIS A 157 8.50 -3.04 -9.65
CA HIS A 157 8.36 -1.60 -9.51
C HIS A 157 7.26 -1.21 -8.50
N CYS A 158 6.25 -2.07 -8.31
CA CYS A 158 5.08 -1.77 -7.48
C CYS A 158 5.40 -1.55 -6.00
N VAL A 159 6.12 -2.48 -5.36
CA VAL A 159 6.28 -2.47 -3.90
C VAL A 159 7.04 -1.23 -3.43
N VAL A 160 8.20 -0.96 -4.05
CA VAL A 160 9.04 0.18 -3.68
C VAL A 160 8.34 1.50 -3.99
N GLU A 161 7.67 1.60 -5.14
CA GLU A 161 7.00 2.83 -5.55
C GLU A 161 5.79 3.17 -4.68
N LYS A 162 5.08 2.19 -4.11
CA LYS A 162 4.01 2.45 -3.15
C LYS A 162 4.53 3.11 -1.86
N TYR A 163 5.67 2.66 -1.33
CA TYR A 163 6.32 3.34 -0.20
C TYR A 163 6.80 4.75 -0.57
N GLN A 164 7.44 4.90 -1.73
CA GLN A 164 7.88 6.21 -2.21
C GLN A 164 6.72 7.17 -2.45
N TRP A 165 5.58 6.67 -2.91
CA TRP A 165 4.37 7.46 -3.06
C TRP A 165 3.84 7.94 -1.70
N LEU A 166 3.80 7.07 -0.68
CA LEU A 166 3.43 7.49 0.68
C LEU A 166 4.38 8.54 1.24
N ASP A 167 5.71 8.33 1.14
CA ASP A 167 6.71 9.31 1.59
C ASP A 167 6.49 10.67 0.89
N LYS A 168 6.32 10.65 -0.44
CA LYS A 168 6.09 11.84 -1.25
C LYS A 168 4.82 12.62 -0.86
N HIS A 169 3.72 11.93 -0.55
CA HIS A 169 2.40 12.57 -0.40
C HIS A 169 1.95 12.77 1.05
N LEU A 170 2.32 11.86 1.95
CA LEU A 170 1.90 11.87 3.35
C LEU A 170 3.05 12.03 4.34
N GLY A 171 4.29 11.69 3.95
CA GLY A 171 5.47 11.81 4.80
C GLY A 171 6.02 10.44 5.25
N LYS A 172 7.27 10.42 5.71
CA LYS A 172 7.99 9.18 6.08
C LYS A 172 7.33 8.41 7.20
N GLU A 173 6.71 9.10 8.15
CA GLU A 173 6.01 8.51 9.28
C GLU A 173 4.82 7.65 8.85
N TRP A 174 4.21 7.94 7.70
CA TRP A 174 3.13 7.12 7.15
C TRP A 174 3.61 5.77 6.63
N MET A 175 4.90 5.59 6.38
CA MET A 175 5.45 4.28 6.02
C MET A 175 5.30 3.25 7.14
N GLU A 176 5.31 3.68 8.40
CA GLU A 176 5.10 2.81 9.57
C GLU A 176 3.65 2.30 9.66
N ARG A 177 2.74 2.91 8.90
CA ARG A 177 1.32 2.54 8.82
C ARG A 177 1.01 1.62 7.64
N MET A 178 2.00 1.30 6.80
CA MET A 178 1.81 0.50 5.59
C MET A 178 1.78 -1.01 5.89
N ILE A 179 0.75 -1.67 5.37
CA ILE A 179 0.55 -3.12 5.36
C ILE A 179 0.43 -3.55 3.89
N LEU A 180 1.44 -4.27 3.40
CA LEU A 180 1.41 -4.88 2.07
C LEU A 180 0.96 -6.34 2.17
N THR A 181 -0.20 -6.65 1.60
CA THR A 181 -0.74 -8.01 1.59
C THR A 181 -1.57 -8.27 0.34
N ARG A 182 -1.52 -9.50 -0.18
CA ARG A 182 -2.45 -9.97 -1.24
C ARG A 182 -3.77 -10.48 -0.68
N ASP A 183 -3.83 -10.73 0.63
CA ASP A 183 -5.01 -11.20 1.35
C ASP A 183 -5.29 -10.21 2.48
N LYS A 184 -6.29 -9.35 2.28
CA LYS A 184 -6.71 -8.36 3.29
C LYS A 184 -7.60 -8.97 4.36
N THR A 185 -8.15 -10.18 4.14
CA THR A 185 -9.09 -10.83 5.07
C THR A 185 -8.40 -11.29 6.36
N VAL A 186 -7.10 -11.60 6.29
CA VAL A 186 -6.27 -11.97 7.45
C VAL A 186 -5.81 -10.76 8.27
N ILE A 187 -6.05 -9.53 7.80
CA ILE A 187 -5.66 -8.31 8.51
C ILE A 187 -6.78 -7.91 9.46
N ASN A 188 -6.45 -7.81 10.73
CA ASN A 188 -7.39 -7.42 11.78
C ASN A 188 -7.61 -5.90 11.76
N GLY A 189 -8.86 -5.47 11.59
CA GLY A 189 -9.35 -4.10 11.72
C GLY A 189 -10.87 -4.08 11.90
N ASP A 190 -11.43 -2.89 12.12
CA ASP A 190 -12.87 -2.69 12.30
C ASP A 190 -13.55 -2.26 11.00
N LEU A 191 -12.85 -1.46 10.20
CA LEU A 191 -13.28 -1.02 8.87
C LEU A 191 -12.18 -1.28 7.85
N LEU A 192 -12.60 -1.67 6.64
CA LEU A 192 -11.77 -1.62 5.44
C LEU A 192 -12.47 -0.73 4.41
N ILE A 193 -11.86 0.39 4.06
CA ILE A 193 -12.31 1.30 3.00
C ILE A 193 -11.53 0.94 1.73
N ASP A 194 -12.21 0.36 0.75
CA ASP A 194 -11.59 -0.29 -0.41
C ASP A 194 -12.54 -0.23 -1.62
N ASP A 195 -12.02 -0.05 -2.83
CA ASP A 195 -12.84 0.09 -4.04
C ASP A 195 -13.21 -1.25 -4.68
N LYS A 196 -12.58 -2.35 -4.26
CA LYS A 196 -12.86 -3.68 -4.78
C LYS A 196 -14.20 -4.20 -4.24
N PRO A 197 -15.22 -4.45 -5.09
CA PRO A 197 -16.54 -4.85 -4.63
C PRO A 197 -16.58 -6.11 -3.74
N ASN A 198 -15.78 -7.11 -4.11
CA ASN A 198 -15.75 -8.41 -3.47
C ASN A 198 -14.33 -8.75 -3.04
N ILE A 199 -14.07 -8.66 -1.74
CA ILE A 199 -12.78 -8.99 -1.13
C ILE A 199 -12.92 -10.34 -0.42
N THR A 200 -12.19 -11.33 -0.94
CA THR A 200 -12.18 -12.70 -0.44
C THR A 200 -10.75 -13.14 -0.15
N GLY A 201 -10.60 -14.14 0.71
CA GLY A 201 -9.30 -14.63 1.16
C GLY A 201 -9.43 -15.78 2.15
N GLY A 202 -8.37 -16.02 2.92
CA GLY A 202 -8.28 -17.13 3.87
C GLY A 202 -9.21 -17.02 5.08
N MET A 203 -9.63 -15.80 5.46
CA MET A 203 -10.60 -15.57 6.54
C MET A 203 -11.99 -15.26 5.97
N ASN A 204 -13.00 -15.95 6.47
CA ASN A 204 -14.39 -15.76 6.07
C ASN A 204 -15.35 -16.06 7.25
N PRO A 205 -16.09 -15.07 7.79
CA PRO A 205 -16.02 -13.65 7.41
C PRO A 205 -14.70 -12.99 7.86
N PRO A 206 -14.25 -11.93 7.17
CA PRO A 206 -13.20 -11.06 7.70
C PRO A 206 -13.69 -10.32 8.96
N MET A 207 -12.76 -9.80 9.76
CA MET A 207 -13.09 -9.08 11.00
C MET A 207 -13.64 -7.67 10.76
N TRP A 208 -13.18 -7.01 9.70
CA TRP A 208 -13.58 -5.66 9.35
C TRP A 208 -14.91 -5.67 8.62
N GLN A 209 -15.69 -4.61 8.83
CA GLN A 209 -16.79 -4.26 7.93
C GLN A 209 -16.23 -3.57 6.69
N HIS A 210 -16.71 -3.98 5.52
CA HIS A 210 -16.29 -3.42 4.25
C HIS A 210 -17.08 -2.15 3.92
N VAL A 211 -16.35 -1.05 3.73
CA VAL A 211 -16.86 0.20 3.20
C VAL A 211 -16.42 0.29 1.74
N LEU A 212 -17.36 0.02 0.82
CA LEU A 212 -17.10 0.07 -0.61
C LEU A 212 -16.90 1.52 -1.04
N PHE A 213 -15.66 1.88 -1.35
CA PHE A 213 -15.33 3.20 -1.86
C PHE A 213 -15.72 3.32 -3.33
N THR A 214 -16.42 4.40 -3.70
CA THR A 214 -16.87 4.60 -5.08
C THR A 214 -15.70 4.86 -6.02
N SER A 215 -15.59 4.04 -7.06
CA SER A 215 -14.58 4.13 -8.13
C SER A 215 -15.25 3.86 -9.48
N TRP A 216 -14.59 4.24 -10.58
CA TRP A 216 -15.17 4.23 -11.93
C TRP A 216 -15.85 2.91 -12.30
N HIS A 217 -15.21 1.79 -11.96
CA HIS A 217 -15.65 0.45 -12.31
C HIS A 217 -16.72 -0.16 -11.39
N ASN A 218 -17.07 0.51 -10.28
CA ASN A 218 -18.00 -0.02 -9.27
C ASN A 218 -19.24 0.86 -9.02
N ARG A 219 -19.43 1.95 -9.78
CA ARG A 219 -20.55 2.90 -9.58
C ARG A 219 -21.92 2.23 -9.61
N ASP A 220 -22.11 1.28 -10.51
CA ASP A 220 -23.39 0.55 -10.66
C ASP A 220 -23.48 -0.71 -9.78
N VAL A 221 -22.46 -0.98 -8.96
CA VAL A 221 -22.47 -2.14 -8.07
C VAL A 221 -23.27 -1.80 -6.81
N VAL A 222 -24.29 -2.60 -6.51
CA VAL A 222 -25.05 -2.47 -5.27
C VAL A 222 -24.27 -3.13 -4.11
N PRO A 223 -24.01 -2.43 -2.98
CA PRO A 223 -23.39 -3.02 -1.80
C PRO A 223 -24.15 -4.27 -1.32
N GLN A 224 -23.43 -5.29 -0.86
CA GLN A 224 -24.00 -6.57 -0.41
C GLN A 224 -23.78 -6.82 1.08
N GLY A 225 -24.76 -7.47 1.73
CA GLY A 225 -24.64 -7.86 3.14
C GLY A 225 -24.53 -6.64 4.06
N SER A 226 -23.47 -6.59 4.88
CA SER A 226 -23.17 -5.46 5.77
C SER A 226 -22.33 -4.36 5.13
N GLN A 227 -22.07 -4.45 3.81
CA GLN A 227 -21.35 -3.41 3.08
C GLN A 227 -22.12 -2.10 3.09
N ILE A 228 -21.38 -1.02 3.27
CA ILE A 228 -21.86 0.35 3.08
C ILE A 228 -21.01 1.03 2.03
N ARG A 229 -21.54 2.08 1.38
CA ARG A 229 -20.82 2.82 0.34
C ARG A 229 -20.29 4.14 0.90
N LEU A 230 -19.09 4.51 0.46
CA LEU A 230 -18.51 5.83 0.64
C LEU A 230 -18.22 6.44 -0.73
N ASP A 231 -18.88 7.54 -1.09
CA ASP A 231 -18.85 8.09 -2.45
C ASP A 231 -17.61 8.94 -2.77
N GLY A 232 -16.83 9.31 -1.77
CA GLY A 232 -15.63 10.11 -1.94
C GLY A 232 -15.11 10.61 -0.59
N TRP A 233 -14.11 11.50 -0.64
CA TRP A 233 -13.50 12.09 0.56
C TRP A 233 -13.85 13.56 0.81
N LEU A 234 -14.50 14.20 -0.16
CA LEU A 234 -14.87 15.62 -0.07
C LEU A 234 -15.75 15.90 1.17
N PRO A 235 -15.82 17.15 1.67
CA PRO A 235 -16.50 17.47 2.92
C PRO A 235 -17.97 17.04 3.04
N HIS A 236 -18.66 16.83 1.92
CA HIS A 236 -20.04 16.33 1.88
C HIS A 236 -20.15 14.80 1.98
N SER A 237 -19.03 14.08 1.99
CA SER A 237 -18.99 12.64 2.23
C SER A 237 -19.16 12.32 3.72
N ASN A 238 -19.72 11.15 3.99
CA ASN A 238 -20.14 10.72 5.33
C ASN A 238 -19.10 9.85 6.04
N TRP A 239 -17.81 9.92 5.68
CA TRP A 239 -16.79 9.05 6.29
C TRP A 239 -16.68 9.24 7.81
N ARG A 240 -16.90 10.46 8.32
CA ARG A 240 -16.91 10.74 9.77
C ARG A 240 -18.06 10.02 10.47
N ASP A 241 -19.25 10.06 9.88
CA ASP A 241 -20.43 9.40 10.42
C ASP A 241 -20.26 7.88 10.43
N ILE A 242 -19.64 7.32 9.38
CA ILE A 242 -19.30 5.89 9.30
C ILE A 242 -18.36 5.49 10.45
N LEU A 243 -17.31 6.27 10.70
CA LEU A 243 -16.36 6.01 11.78
C LEU A 243 -17.03 6.12 13.16
N GLU A 244 -17.88 7.13 13.36
CA GLU A 244 -18.57 7.36 14.63
C GLU A 244 -19.61 6.26 14.91
N GLN A 245 -20.39 5.87 13.90
CA GLN A 245 -21.29 4.72 14.01
C GLN A 245 -20.51 3.46 14.40
N LYS A 246 -19.38 3.19 13.74
CA LYS A 246 -18.58 2.00 14.06
C LYS A 246 -17.99 2.08 15.46
N ARG A 247 -17.58 3.26 15.90
CA ARG A 247 -17.06 3.51 17.26
C ARG A 247 -18.10 3.21 18.32
N GLN A 248 -19.35 3.58 18.10
CA GLN A 248 -20.46 3.26 19.02
C GLN A 248 -20.69 1.74 19.08
N GLU A 249 -20.75 1.08 17.92
CA GLU A 249 -20.90 -0.38 17.85
C GLU A 249 -19.83 -1.14 18.65
N ILE A 250 -18.55 -0.74 18.54
CA ILE A 250 -17.45 -1.40 19.27
C ILE A 250 -17.38 -1.03 20.76
N SER A 251 -18.02 0.07 21.18
CA SER A 251 -18.03 0.50 22.59
C SER A 251 -19.14 -0.18 23.39
N ASP A 252 -20.21 -0.61 22.70
CA ASP A 252 -21.33 -1.33 23.28
C ASP A 252 -21.05 -2.83 23.51
N HIS A 253 -19.87 -3.32 23.10
CA HIS A 253 -19.44 -4.73 23.16
C HIS A 253 -18.18 -4.90 24.04
#